data_AF-A0A849G2S7-F1
#
_entry.id   AF-A0A849G2S7-F1
#
_cell.length_a   1.000
_cell.length_b   1.000
_cell.length_c   1.000
_cell.angle_alpha   90.00
_cell.angle_beta   90.00
_cell.angle_gamma   90.00
#
_symmetry.space_group_name_H-M   'P 1'
#
loop_
_entity.id
_entity.type
_entity.pdbx_description
1 polymer ?
#
loop_
_entity_poly.entity_id
_entity_poly.type
_entity_poly.pdbx_seq_one_letter_code
_entity_poly.pdbx_strand_id
1 'polypeptide(L)' 'MKVYIIAGEASGDIHGANLVSALRAENPDIQFRGWGGDR' A
#
# COMPACT_ATOMS: atom_id res chain seq x y z
N MET A 1 12.57 -0.36 6.57
CA MET A 1 11.33 -0.38 7.41
C MET A 1 10.31 -1.30 6.75
N LYS A 2 9.44 -1.98 7.52
CA LYS A 2 8.41 -2.87 6.96
C LYS A 2 7.03 -2.24 7.20
N VAL A 3 6.24 -2.11 6.14
CA VAL A 3 4.90 -1.51 6.18
C VAL A 3 3.88 -2.53 5.68
N TYR A 4 2.81 -2.70 6.45
CA TYR A 4 1.69 -3.55 6.09
C TYR A 4 0.45 -2.69 5.86
N ILE A 5 -0.18 -2.80 4.69
CA ILE A 5 -1.38 -2.02 4.33
C ILE A 5 -2.56 -2.98 4.23
N ILE A 6 -3.65 -2.66 4.91
CA ILE A 6 -4.91 -3.41 4.84
C ILE A 6 -5.98 -2.45 4.35
N ALA A 7 -6.63 -2.78 3.25
CA ALA A 7 -7.81 -2.09 2.75
C ALA A 7 -8.97 -3.07 2.69
N GLY A 8 -10.17 -2.64 3.08
CA GLY A 8 -11.39 -3.47 3.06
C GLY A 8 -12.33 -3.16 1.90
N GLU A 9 -12.02 -2.13 1.10
CA GLU A 9 -12.85 -1.67 -0.01
C GLU A 9 -11.95 -1.32 -1.21
N ALA A 10 -12.48 -1.40 -2.42
CA ALA A 10 -11.75 -1.08 -3.65
C ALA A 10 -11.22 0.37 -3.67
N SER A 11 -11.94 1.30 -3.04
CA SER A 11 -11.48 2.67 -2.82
C SER A 11 -10.17 2.70 -2.03
N GLY A 12 -10.07 1.90 -0.96
CA GLY A 12 -8.87 1.78 -0.14
C GLY A 12 -7.68 1.19 -0.88
N ASP A 13 -7.91 0.21 -1.77
CA ASP A 13 -6.84 -0.38 -2.59
C ASP A 13 -6.21 0.65 -3.53
N ILE A 14 -7.02 1.50 -4.16
CA ILE A 14 -6.54 2.57 -5.07
C ILE A 14 -5.69 3.60 -4.29
N HIS A 15 -6.19 4.08 -3.15
CA HIS A 15 -5.46 5.04 -2.32
C HIS A 15 -4.17 4.42 -1.75
N GLY A 16 -4.24 3.16 -1.32
CA GLY A 16 -3.09 2.40 -0.84
C GLY A 16 -2.01 2.24 -1.92
N ALA A 17 -2.39 1.92 -3.16
CA ALA A 17 -1.45 1.81 -4.28
C ALA A 17 -0.72 3.14 -4.57
N ASN A 18 -1.45 4.26 -4.57
CA ASN A 18 -0.86 5.60 -4.76
C ASN A 18 0.13 5.94 -3.65
N LEU A 19 -0.22 5.64 -2.39
CA LEU A 19 0.65 5.86 -1.24
C LEU A 19 1.94 5.03 -1.34
N VAL A 20 1.84 3.74 -1.68
CA VAL A 20 3.02 2.87 -1.87
C VAL A 20 3.91 3.41 -2.98
N SER A 21 3.33 3.87 -4.10
CA SER A 21 4.08 4.43 -5.21
C SER A 21 4.90 5.66 -4.79
N ALA A 22 4.26 6.62 -4.10
CA ALA A 22 4.92 7.82 -3.61
C ALA A 22 6.04 7.49 -2.59
N LEU A 23 5.76 6.59 -1.63
CA LEU A 23 6.75 6.23 -0.62
C LEU A 23 7.94 5.44 -1.19
N ARG A 24 7.74 4.61 -2.22
CA ARG A 24 8.85 3.94 -2.91
C ARG A 24 9.73 4.92 -3.67
N ALA A 25 9.15 5.99 -4.22
CA ALA A 25 9.91 7.02 -4.92
C ALA A 25 10.81 7.81 -3.96
N GLU A 26 10.33 8.08 -2.74
CA GLU A 26 11.13 8.76 -1.71
C GLU A 26 12.12 7.82 -1.00
N ASN A 27 11.74 6.57 -0.75
CA ASN A 27 12.57 5.62 -0.04
C ASN A 27 12.38 4.18 -0.60
N PRO A 28 13.27 3.73 -1.48
CA PRO A 28 13.19 2.41 -2.11
C PRO A 28 13.46 1.25 -1.14
N ASP A 29 14.04 1.51 0.04
CA ASP A 29 14.36 0.47 1.03
C ASP A 29 13.15 0.07 1.90
N ILE A 30 12.01 0.74 1.73
CA ILE A 30 10.77 0.37 2.42
C ILE A 30 10.20 -0.90 1.78
N GLN A 31 9.99 -1.92 2.60
CA GLN A 31 9.33 -3.14 2.20
C GLN A 31 7.84 -3.05 2.49
N PHE A 32 7.02 -3.23 1.46
CA PHE A 32 5.57 -3.19 1.56
C PHE A 32 4.96 -4.57 1.39
N ARG A 33 3.95 -4.87 2.18
CA ARG A 33 3.03 -5.97 1.96
C ARG A 33 1.60 -5.47 2.15
N GLY A 34 0.68 -5.97 1.33
CA GLY A 34 -0.70 -5.53 1.32
C GLY A 34 -1.67 -6.70 1.46
N TRP A 35 -2.83 -6.43 2.04
CA TRP A 35 -4.01 -7.26 1.94
C TRP A 35 -5.17 -6.36 1.50
N GLY A 36 -5.69 -6.61 0.30
CA GLY A 36 -6.87 -5.91 -0.22
C GLY A 36 -8.16 -6.59 0.22
N GLY A 37 -9.28 -5.88 0.07
CA GLY A 37 -10.59 -6.44 0.40
C GLY A 37 -10.93 -7.53 -0.61
N ASP A 38 -11.37 -8.70 -0.13
CA ASP A 38 -12.22 -9.54 -0.95
C ASP A 38 -13.54 -8.80 -1.10
N ARG A 39 -14.05 -8.74 -2.33
CA ARG A 39 -15.41 -8.26 -2.57
C ARG A 39 -16.43 -9.02 -1.74
#